data_AF-B6RAY5-F1
#
_entry.id   AF-B6RAY5-F1
#
_cell.length_a   1.000
_cell.length_b   1.000
_cell.length_c   1.000
_cell.angle_alpha   90.00
_cell.angle_beta   90.00
_cell.angle_gamma   90.00
#
_symmetry.space_group_name_H-M   'P 1'
#
loop_
_entity.id
_entity.type
_entity.pdbx_description
1 polymer ?
#
loop_
_entity_poly.entity_id
_entity_poly.type
_entity_poly.pdbx_seq_one_letter_code
_entity_poly.pdbx_strand_id
1 'polypeptide(L)'
;EGACFVANIKENQAKQGLLSLQKTLLSKVLTIESVNLADEYGGIDIIRRRLGFKKVLVVLDDVDHQDQLDGLAGAHDWFGKYSRVIITARDEHLLLNCDD
;
A
#
# COMPACT_ATOMS: atom_id res chain seq x y z
N GLU A 1 -15.64 -4.33 -3.11
CA GLU A 1 -14.51 -4.18 -4.06
C GLU A 1 -13.96 -2.76 -3.94
N GLY A 2 -12.70 -2.52 -4.30
CA GLY A 2 -12.09 -1.19 -4.31
C GLY A 2 -10.85 -1.16 -5.22
N ALA A 3 -10.47 0.02 -5.70
CA ALA A 3 -9.30 0.17 -6.55
C ALA A 3 -8.49 1.40 -6.14
N CYS A 4 -7.17 1.33 -6.31
CA CYS A 4 -6.28 2.43 -5.97
C CYS A 4 -5.03 2.43 -6.84
N PHE A 5 -4.65 3.61 -7.30
CA PHE A 5 -3.35 3.90 -7.89
C PHE A 5 -2.60 4.86 -6.97
N VAL A 6 -1.43 4.42 -6.51
CA VAL A 6 -0.48 5.20 -5.72
C VAL A 6 0.72 5.48 -6.62
N ALA A 7 0.73 6.67 -7.22
CA ALA A 7 1.72 7.10 -8.20
C ALA A 7 3.04 7.53 -7.54
N ASN A 8 4.17 7.34 -8.22
CA ASN A 8 5.48 7.91 -7.87
C ASN A 8 5.81 7.79 -6.36
N ILE A 9 5.79 6.56 -5.83
CA ILE A 9 5.92 6.29 -4.39
C ILE A 9 7.22 6.86 -3.84
N LYS A 10 8.35 6.61 -4.51
CA LYS A 10 9.66 7.19 -4.19
C LYS A 10 9.59 8.69 -3.92
N GLU A 11 9.04 9.44 -4.89
CA GLU A 11 8.98 10.90 -4.82
C GLU A 11 7.98 11.38 -3.76
N ASN A 12 6.82 10.73 -3.66
CA ASN A 12 5.78 11.15 -2.73
C ASN A 12 6.10 10.81 -1.27
N GLN A 13 6.77 9.68 -1.01
CA GLN A 13 7.28 9.37 0.34
C GLN A 13 8.31 10.42 0.77
N ALA A 14 9.24 10.81 -0.10
CA ALA A 14 10.21 11.85 0.22
C ALA A 14 9.57 13.22 0.50
N LYS A 15 8.45 13.54 -0.18
CA LYS A 15 7.75 14.83 -0.01
C LYS A 15 6.79 14.87 1.17
N GLN A 16 6.07 13.78 1.44
CA GLN A 16 4.91 13.77 2.34
C GLN A 16 4.95 12.66 3.41
N GLY A 17 5.95 11.78 3.35
CA GLY A 17 6.08 10.62 4.23
C GLY A 17 5.19 9.44 3.82
N LEU A 18 5.54 8.27 4.35
CA LEU A 18 4.83 7.02 4.07
C LEU A 18 3.40 7.06 4.63
N LEU A 19 3.19 7.73 5.78
CA LEU A 19 1.88 7.94 6.37
C LEU A 19 0.86 8.60 5.41
N SER A 20 1.32 9.53 4.55
CA SER A 20 0.45 10.16 3.55
C SER A 20 -0.01 9.16 2.47
N LEU A 21 0.90 8.27 2.06
CA LEU A 21 0.60 7.19 1.11
C LEU A 21 -0.40 6.19 1.69
N GLN A 22 -0.26 5.83 2.97
CA GLN A 22 -1.21 4.96 3.67
C GLN A 22 -2.60 5.59 3.77
N LYS A 23 -2.69 6.88 4.10
CA LYS A 23 -3.96 7.63 4.09
C LYS A 23 -4.59 7.64 2.70
N THR A 24 -3.80 7.87 1.66
CA THR A 24 -4.24 7.87 0.26
C THR A 24 -4.77 6.50 -0.18
N LEU A 25 -4.05 5.42 0.18
CA LEU A 25 -4.47 4.06 -0.12
C LEU A 25 -5.83 3.76 0.53
N LEU A 26 -5.96 4.02 1.83
CA LEU A 26 -7.18 3.77 2.57
C LEU A 26 -8.35 4.63 2.08
N SER A 27 -8.14 5.93 1.86
CA SER A 27 -9.21 6.84 1.42
C SER A 27 -9.76 6.43 0.06
N LYS A 28 -8.90 6.09 -0.90
CA LYS A 28 -9.31 5.64 -2.24
C LYS A 28 -10.00 4.28 -2.22
N VAL A 29 -9.42 3.29 -1.54
CA VAL A 29 -9.99 1.93 -1.51
C VAL A 29 -11.31 1.87 -0.73
N LEU A 30 -11.42 2.63 0.36
CA LEU A 30 -12.63 2.68 1.20
C LEU A 30 -13.65 3.72 0.74
N THR A 31 -13.27 4.61 -0.19
CA THR A 31 -14.11 5.70 -0.70
C THR A 31 -14.58 6.63 0.42
N ILE A 32 -13.64 7.04 1.27
CA ILE A 32 -13.88 7.94 2.41
C ILE A 32 -13.02 9.20 2.26
N GLU A 33 -13.54 10.35 2.70
CA GLU A 33 -12.92 11.66 2.49
C GLU A 33 -11.56 11.81 3.18
N SER A 34 -11.42 11.25 4.39
CA SER A 34 -10.17 11.31 5.13
C SER A 34 -10.00 10.12 6.06
N VAL A 35 -8.75 9.81 6.38
CA VAL A 35 -8.37 8.75 7.31
C VAL A 35 -7.49 9.37 8.38
N ASN A 36 -7.91 9.25 9.63
CA ASN A 36 -7.10 9.68 10.75
C ASN A 36 -6.14 8.55 11.13
N LEU A 37 -4.86 8.74 10.82
CA LEU A 37 -3.77 7.86 11.23
C LEU A 37 -2.80 8.69 12.08
N ALA A 38 -2.45 8.17 13.26
CA ALA A 38 -1.53 8.80 14.19
C ALA A 38 -0.06 8.62 13.75
N ASP A 39 0.27 7.44 13.25
CA ASP A 39 1.62 7.05 12.83
C ASP A 39 1.58 5.91 11.79
N GLU A 40 2.75 5.59 11.23
CA GLU A 40 2.90 4.63 10.14
C GLU A 40 2.57 3.19 10.56
N TYR A 41 2.90 2.80 11.79
CA TYR A 41 2.61 1.47 12.33
C TYR A 41 1.10 1.27 12.51
N GLY A 42 0.40 2.28 13.02
CA GLY A 42 -1.06 2.30 13.09
C GLY A 42 -1.71 2.25 11.70
N GLY A 43 -1.08 2.89 10.71
CA GLY A 43 -1.48 2.80 9.30
C GLY A 43 -1.42 1.38 8.74
N ILE A 44 -0.32 0.66 8.99
CA ILE A 44 -0.14 -0.75 8.63
C ILE A 44 -1.28 -1.60 9.21
N ASP A 45 -1.54 -1.44 10.51
CA ASP A 45 -2.56 -2.21 11.20
C ASP A 45 -3.97 -1.94 10.66
N ILE A 46 -4.27 -0.68 10.33
CA ILE A 46 -5.57 -0.30 9.76
C ILE A 46 -5.71 -0.83 8.34
N ILE A 47 -4.67 -0.78 7.51
CA ILE A 47 -4.66 -1.37 6.16
C ILE A 47 -5.01 -2.85 6.25
N ARG A 48 -4.26 -3.63 7.03
CA ARG A 48 -4.49 -5.08 7.17
C ARG A 48 -5.90 -5.38 7.68
N ARG A 49 -6.37 -4.71 8.73
CA ARG A 49 -7.70 -4.96 9.32
C ARG A 49 -8.85 -4.56 8.40
N ARG A 50 -8.73 -3.44 7.69
CA ARG A 50 -9.82 -2.90 6.87
C ARG A 50 -9.84 -3.49 5.47
N LEU A 51 -8.68 -3.84 4.91
CA LEU A 51 -8.56 -4.33 3.55
C LEU A 51 -8.41 -5.85 3.47
N GLY A 52 -8.06 -6.54 4.56
CA GLY A 52 -7.83 -7.99 4.61
C GLY A 52 -9.02 -8.88 4.22
N PHE A 53 -10.24 -8.34 4.21
CA PHE A 53 -11.43 -9.05 3.73
C PHE A 53 -12.06 -8.40 2.48
N LYS A 54 -11.42 -7.36 1.94
CA LYS A 54 -11.91 -6.61 0.79
C LYS A 54 -11.13 -7.00 -0.45
N LYS A 55 -11.84 -7.43 -1.49
CA LYS A 55 -11.25 -7.59 -2.83
C LYS A 55 -10.81 -6.23 -3.37
N VAL A 56 -9.53 -6.08 -3.72
CA VAL A 56 -8.96 -4.83 -4.23
C VAL A 56 -8.16 -5.01 -5.53
N LEU A 57 -8.03 -3.93 -6.29
CA LEU A 57 -7.02 -3.75 -7.33
C LEU A 57 -6.14 -2.56 -6.94
N VAL A 58 -4.92 -2.83 -6.48
CA VAL A 58 -3.96 -1.79 -6.06
C VAL A 58 -2.78 -1.78 -7.02
N VAL A 59 -2.37 -0.60 -7.44
CA VAL A 59 -1.16 -0.40 -8.24
C VAL A 59 -0.24 0.55 -7.46
N LEU A 60 0.95 0.06 -7.13
CA LEU A 60 2.01 0.77 -6.42
C LEU A 60 3.11 1.09 -7.43
N ASP A 61 3.29 2.37 -7.74
CA ASP A 61 4.13 2.81 -8.85
C ASP A 61 5.44 3.46 -8.39
N ASP A 62 6.54 3.10 -9.06
CA ASP A 62 7.92 3.56 -8.79
C ASP A 62 8.35 3.29 -7.34
N VAL A 63 8.17 2.03 -6.90
CA VAL A 63 8.72 1.51 -5.63
C VAL A 63 10.23 1.34 -5.78
N ASP A 64 10.98 1.85 -4.80
CA ASP A 64 12.44 1.81 -4.81
C ASP A 64 13.08 1.39 -3.48
N HIS A 65 12.28 1.15 -2.43
CA HIS A 65 12.76 0.65 -1.14
C HIS A 65 11.76 -0.32 -0.50
N GLN A 66 12.26 -1.26 0.32
CA GLN A 66 11.45 -2.30 0.97
C GLN A 66 10.45 -1.72 2.01
N ASP A 67 10.82 -0.66 2.73
CA ASP A 67 9.98 0.00 3.72
C ASP A 67 8.65 0.52 3.14
N GLN A 68 8.65 0.89 1.85
CA GLN A 68 7.45 1.27 1.11
C GLN A 68 6.46 0.10 0.98
N LEU A 69 6.98 -1.09 0.67
CA LEU A 69 6.18 -2.31 0.58
C LEU A 69 5.71 -2.73 1.97
N ASP A 70 6.62 -2.74 2.95
CA ASP A 70 6.31 -3.09 4.34
C ASP A 70 5.22 -2.18 4.94
N GLY A 71 5.14 -0.92 4.48
CA GLY A 71 4.11 0.04 4.91
C GLY A 71 2.78 0.01 4.14
N LEU A 72 2.74 -0.51 2.91
CA LEU A 72 1.58 -0.41 2.01
C LEU A 72 0.98 -1.75 1.60
N ALA A 73 1.81 -2.80 1.48
CA ALA A 73 1.44 -4.12 0.98
C ALA A 73 2.42 -5.20 1.48
N GLY A 74 2.70 -5.23 2.80
CA GLY A 74 3.79 -6.03 3.35
C GLY A 74 3.58 -7.55 3.36
N ALA A 75 2.35 -8.05 3.20
CA ALA A 75 2.08 -9.49 3.10
C ALA A 75 0.80 -9.79 2.31
N HIS A 76 0.67 -11.04 1.85
CA HIS A 76 -0.46 -11.50 1.04
C HIS A 76 -1.83 -11.43 1.74
N ASP A 77 -1.85 -11.51 3.07
CA ASP A 77 -3.08 -11.50 3.88
C ASP A 77 -3.60 -10.09 4.19
N TRP A 78 -2.91 -9.04 3.73
CA TRP A 78 -3.34 -7.65 3.90
C TRP A 78 -4.58 -7.30 3.07
N PHE A 79 -4.87 -8.11 2.05
CA PHE A 79 -5.98 -7.88 1.13
C PHE A 79 -6.86 -9.11 1.03
N GLY A 80 -8.16 -8.90 0.80
CA GLY A 80 -9.12 -9.98 0.67
C GLY A 80 -8.82 -10.90 -0.50
N LYS A 81 -9.36 -12.12 -0.44
CA LYS A 81 -9.25 -13.11 -1.53
C LYS A 81 -9.63 -12.50 -2.88
N TYR A 82 -8.93 -12.92 -3.94
CA TYR A 82 -9.07 -12.43 -5.32
C TYR A 82 -8.63 -10.98 -5.56
N SER A 83 -7.93 -10.38 -4.59
CA SER A 83 -7.25 -9.10 -4.80
C SER A 83 -6.07 -9.25 -5.76
N ARG A 84 -5.73 -8.14 -6.42
CA ARG A 84 -4.51 -8.02 -7.23
C ARG A 84 -3.75 -6.77 -6.79
N VAL A 85 -2.48 -6.94 -6.47
CA VAL A 85 -1.55 -5.86 -6.22
C VAL A 85 -0.51 -5.90 -7.33
N ILE A 86 -0.33 -4.78 -8.02
CA ILE A 86 0.65 -4.63 -9.10
C ILE A 86 1.69 -3.64 -8.60
N ILE A 87 2.95 -4.04 -8.64
CA ILE A 87 4.07 -3.20 -8.20
C ILE A 87 4.91 -2.91 -9.44
N THR A 88 5.23 -1.63 -9.68
CA THR A 88 6.25 -1.23 -10.64
C THR A 88 7.47 -0.77 -9.85
N ALA A 89 8.62 -1.32 -10.20
CA ALA A 89 9.90 -0.99 -9.60
C ALA A 89 10.95 -0.96 -10.70
N ARG A 90 12.01 -0.17 -10.50
CA ARG A 90 13.18 -0.17 -11.39
C ARG A 90 14.25 -1.16 -10.95
N ASP A 91 14.28 -1.43 -9.65
CA ASP A 91 15.20 -2.38 -9.05
C ASP A 91 14.47 -3.72 -8.87
N GLU A 92 14.90 -4.72 -9.62
CA GLU A 92 14.33 -6.07 -9.56
C GLU A 92 14.62 -6.77 -8.22
N HIS A 93 15.66 -6.36 -7.49
CA HIS A 93 16.00 -6.96 -6.20
C HIS A 93 14.91 -6.77 -5.15
N LEU A 94 14.08 -5.73 -5.28
CA LEU A 94 12.91 -5.50 -4.44
C LEU A 94 11.80 -6.53 -4.66
N LEU A 95 11.80 -7.23 -5.80
CA LEU A 95 10.77 -8.19 -6.20
C LEU A 95 11.22 -9.65 -5.98
N LEU A 96 12.50 -9.88 -5.68
CA LEU A 96 13.09 -11.21 -5.55
C LEU A 96 12.98 -11.81 -4.13
N ASN A 97 12.39 -11.07 -3.17
CA ASN A 97 12.30 -11.47 -1.75
C ASN A 97 10.89 -11.85 -1.29
N CYS A 98 9.96 -12.18 -2.21
CA CYS A 98 8.67 -12.76 -1.80
C CYS A 98 8.88 -14.23 -1.43
N ASP A 99 9.14 -14.51 -0.15
CA ASP A 99 9.01 -15.87 0.38
C ASP A 99 7.51 -16.27 0.41
N ASP A 100 7.21 -17.46 -0.13
CA ASP A 100 5.86 -18.04 -0.33
C ASP A 100 5.01 -18.19 0.95
#